data_AF-A0A137S5U5-F1
#
_entry.id   AF-A0A137S5U5-F1
#
_cell.length_a   1.000
_cell.length_b   1.000
_cell.length_c   1.000
_cell.angle_alpha   90.00
_cell.angle_beta   90.00
_cell.angle_gamma   90.00
#
_symmetry.space_group_name_H-M   'P 1'
#
loop_
_entity.id
_entity.type
_entity.pdbx_description
1 polymer ?
#
loop_
_entity_poly.entity_id
_entity_poly.type
_entity_poly.pdbx_seq_one_letter_code
_entity_poly.pdbx_strand_id
1 'polypeptide(L)'
;MLILTACQNLPDRQEGLDSDVAFLKAHHCLEESVDDVNRIHFGPCLKVIEINGQAPVVRDDDFIELPLRQPLTIGTSCVYRHADGTPIPATVETADFQVRADTFTRGGQRWYLHAHKQARRVIGCEPTLSRSVHPTRSTD
;
A
#
# COMPACT_ATOMS: atom_id res chain seq x y z
N MET A 1 -10.01 -32.54 -26.69
CA MET A 1 -9.57 -31.18 -27.06
C MET A 1 -9.86 -30.30 -25.85
N LEU A 2 -8.80 -29.87 -25.15
CA LEU A 2 -8.88 -29.24 -23.83
C LEU A 2 -9.66 -27.92 -23.89
N ILE A 3 -10.67 -27.80 -23.02
CA ILE A 3 -11.36 -26.55 -22.72
C ILE A 3 -10.51 -25.84 -21.67
N LEU A 4 -9.78 -24.80 -22.07
CA LEU A 4 -9.04 -23.93 -21.15
C LEU A 4 -10.02 -22.92 -20.55
N THR A 5 -10.73 -23.33 -19.49
CA THR A 5 -11.34 -22.40 -18.54
C THR A 5 -10.23 -21.83 -17.66
N ALA A 6 -9.63 -20.73 -18.10
CA ALA A 6 -8.86 -19.89 -17.21
C ALA A 6 -9.83 -19.19 -16.25
N CYS A 7 -9.97 -19.73 -15.05
CA CYS A 7 -10.50 -18.99 -13.91
C CYS A 7 -9.56 -17.83 -13.63
N GLN A 8 -9.83 -16.66 -14.22
CA GLN A 8 -9.32 -15.42 -13.65
C GLN A 8 -10.08 -15.23 -12.33
N ASN A 9 -9.46 -15.62 -11.22
CA ASN A 9 -9.81 -15.17 -9.89
C ASN A 9 -9.60 -13.65 -9.82
N LEU A 10 -10.53 -12.89 -10.38
CA LEU A 10 -10.83 -11.55 -9.91
C LEU A 10 -11.57 -11.74 -8.58
N PRO A 11 -11.18 -11.07 -7.48
CA PRO A 11 -11.99 -11.10 -6.27
C PRO A 11 -13.40 -10.61 -6.61
N ASP A 12 -14.37 -11.50 -6.36
CA ASP A 12 -15.78 -11.43 -6.75
C ASP A 12 -16.58 -10.44 -5.88
N ARG A 13 -16.01 -9.27 -5.63
CA ARG A 13 -16.73 -8.17 -4.98
C ARG A 13 -16.73 -7.01 -5.94
N GLN A 14 -17.87 -6.78 -6.56
CA GLN A 14 -18.26 -5.44 -7.00
C GLN A 14 -18.18 -4.53 -5.75
N GLU A 15 -16.99 -4.06 -5.40
CA GLU A 15 -16.79 -2.87 -4.58
C GLU A 15 -17.25 -1.70 -5.45
N GLY A 16 -18.57 -1.59 -5.56
CA GLY A 16 -19.26 -0.68 -6.44
C GLY A 16 -18.90 0.76 -6.12
N LEU A 17 -19.05 1.61 -7.14
CA LEU A 17 -19.02 3.07 -7.02
C LEU A 17 -19.99 3.60 -5.94
N ASP A 18 -20.92 2.76 -5.47
CA ASP A 18 -21.91 3.01 -4.42
C ASP A 18 -21.41 2.73 -2.98
N SER A 19 -20.15 2.33 -2.77
CA SER A 19 -19.63 2.23 -1.40
C SER A 19 -19.26 3.61 -0.86
N ASP A 20 -19.78 4.02 0.30
CA ASP A 20 -19.41 5.28 0.99
C ASP A 20 -17.98 5.28 1.57
N VAL A 21 -17.14 4.36 1.10
CA VAL A 21 -15.77 4.14 1.55
C VAL A 21 -14.79 3.99 0.39
N ALA A 22 -13.54 4.34 0.65
CA ALA A 22 -12.38 3.93 -0.13
C ALA A 22 -11.64 2.81 0.61
N PHE A 23 -10.82 2.05 -0.11
CA PHE A 23 -10.08 0.92 0.42
C PHE A 23 -8.59 1.22 0.41
N LEU A 24 -7.94 1.19 1.57
CA LEU A 24 -6.50 1.32 1.71
C LEU A 24 -5.86 -0.02 2.04
N LYS A 25 -4.87 -0.48 1.26
CA LYS A 25 -4.15 -1.72 1.59
C LYS A 25 -3.40 -1.52 2.92
N ALA A 26 -3.59 -2.46 3.86
CA ALA A 26 -3.04 -2.39 5.21
C ALA A 26 -1.51 -2.48 5.25
N HIS A 27 -0.88 -3.05 4.22
CA HIS A 27 0.57 -3.12 4.09
C HIS A 27 0.98 -3.15 2.61
N HIS A 28 2.18 -2.66 2.33
CA HIS A 28 2.79 -2.74 1.01
C HIS A 28 4.31 -2.90 1.14
N CYS A 29 4.87 -3.83 0.39
CA CYS A 29 6.29 -4.12 0.38
C CYS A 29 6.84 -3.82 -1.01
N LEU A 30 7.88 -2.99 -1.08
CA LEU A 30 8.49 -2.68 -2.36
C LEU A 30 9.37 -3.83 -2.83
N GLU A 31 9.12 -4.30 -4.04
CA GLU A 31 9.93 -5.31 -4.71
C GLU A 31 10.23 -4.83 -6.13
N GLU A 32 11.52 -4.70 -6.46
CA GLU A 32 11.97 -4.26 -7.78
C GLU A 32 12.72 -5.41 -8.46
N SER A 33 12.38 -5.70 -9.72
CA SER A 33 13.16 -6.63 -10.52
C SER A 33 14.43 -5.93 -11.01
N VAL A 34 15.59 -6.56 -10.83
CA VAL A 34 16.86 -6.08 -11.36
C VAL A 34 17.08 -6.75 -12.71
N ASP A 35 16.81 -6.01 -13.79
CA ASP A 35 16.72 -6.48 -15.17
C ASP A 35 17.94 -7.30 -15.65
N ASP A 36 19.12 -7.07 -15.10
CA ASP A 36 20.36 -7.73 -15.54
C ASP A 36 20.63 -9.11 -14.90
N VAL A 37 19.92 -9.53 -13.84
CA VAL A 37 20.35 -10.70 -13.03
C VAL A 37 19.22 -11.67 -12.61
N ASN A 38 17.97 -11.55 -13.07
CA ASN A 38 16.84 -12.35 -12.55
C ASN A 38 16.79 -12.35 -11.00
N ARG A 39 17.14 -11.21 -10.39
CA ARG A 39 17.18 -11.02 -8.94
C ARG A 39 16.14 -9.97 -8.55
N ILE A 40 15.41 -10.26 -7.49
CA ILE A 40 14.47 -9.32 -6.88
C ILE A 40 15.23 -8.54 -5.81
N HIS A 41 15.14 -7.21 -5.88
CA HIS A 41 15.58 -6.33 -4.82
C HIS A 41 14.41 -6.11 -3.84
N PHE A 42 14.59 -6.56 -2.60
CA PHE A 42 13.62 -6.33 -1.54
C PHE A 42 13.85 -4.95 -0.92
N GLY A 43 12.97 -4.02 -1.27
CA GLY A 43 12.88 -2.71 -0.64
C GLY A 43 12.13 -2.76 0.69
N PRO A 44 11.89 -1.59 1.31
CA PRO A 44 11.18 -1.50 2.58
C PRO A 44 9.72 -1.97 2.47
N CYS A 45 9.18 -2.43 3.61
CA CYS A 45 7.76 -2.67 3.80
C CYS A 45 7.15 -1.58 4.67
N LEU A 46 6.01 -1.06 4.23
CA LEU A 46 5.17 -0.15 4.98
C LEU A 46 3.92 -0.87 5.47
N LYS A 47 3.52 -0.61 6.71
CA LYS A 47 2.30 -1.12 7.34
C LYS A 47 1.53 0.02 7.97
N VAL A 48 0.22 0.03 7.78
CA VAL A 48 -0.70 0.89 8.53
C VAL A 48 -0.84 0.34 9.95
N ILE A 49 -0.53 1.16 10.94
CA ILE A 49 -0.61 0.80 12.36
C ILE A 49 -1.74 1.53 13.08
N GLU A 50 -2.16 2.70 12.58
CA GLU A 50 -3.23 3.50 13.18
C GLU A 50 -4.03 4.28 12.12
N ILE A 51 -5.31 4.49 12.39
CA ILE A 51 -6.20 5.45 11.70
C ILE A 51 -6.77 6.38 12.78
N ASN A 52 -6.48 7.68 12.69
CA ASN A 52 -6.87 8.68 13.68
C ASN A 52 -6.52 8.28 15.14
N GLY A 53 -5.34 7.67 15.34
CA GLY A 53 -4.86 7.21 16.65
C GLY A 53 -5.54 5.94 17.17
N GLN A 54 -6.30 5.23 16.34
CA GLN A 54 -6.93 3.96 16.67
C GLN A 54 -6.38 2.82 15.81
N ALA A 55 -6.30 1.61 16.38
CA ALA A 55 -5.88 0.43 15.62
C ALA A 55 -6.81 0.22 14.40
N PRO A 56 -6.26 -0.03 13.20
CA PRO A 56 -7.06 -0.21 12.00
C PRO A 56 -7.87 -1.49 12.07
N VAL A 57 -9.11 -1.44 11.57
CA VAL A 57 -9.91 -2.64 11.30
C VAL A 57 -9.53 -3.13 9.90
N VAL A 58 -8.77 -4.21 9.85
CA VAL A 58 -8.31 -4.83 8.60
C VAL A 58 -9.26 -5.95 8.21
N ARG A 59 -9.77 -5.90 6.98
CA ARG A 59 -10.64 -6.93 6.39
C ARG A 59 -9.84 -8.16 5.95
N ASP A 60 -10.54 -9.23 5.60
CA ASP A 60 -9.95 -10.49 5.12
C ASP A 60 -9.14 -10.35 3.80
N ASP A 61 -9.33 -9.27 3.05
CA ASP A 61 -8.57 -8.93 1.83
C ASP A 61 -7.34 -8.04 2.10
N ASP A 62 -6.99 -7.84 3.37
CA ASP A 62 -6.05 -6.86 3.92
C ASP A 62 -6.31 -5.40 3.53
N PHE A 63 -7.54 -5.03 3.20
CA PHE A 63 -7.90 -3.62 3.04
C PHE A 63 -8.54 -3.06 4.31
N ILE A 64 -8.35 -1.76 4.49
CA ILE A 64 -8.97 -0.93 5.52
C ILE A 64 -9.99 -0.05 4.81
N GLU A 65 -11.22 -0.01 5.31
CA GLU A 65 -12.25 0.91 4.84
C GLU A 65 -12.00 2.31 5.42
N LEU A 66 -11.92 3.31 4.54
CA LEU A 66 -11.74 4.70 4.91
C LEU A 66 -12.95 5.52 4.45
N PRO A 67 -13.47 6.43 5.28
CA PRO A 67 -14.58 7.27 4.89
C PRO A 67 -14.19 8.19 3.74
N LEU A 68 -15.12 8.39 2.79
CA LEU A 68 -14.93 9.38 1.74
C LEU A 68 -15.01 10.79 2.31
N ARG A 69 -14.26 11.69 1.68
CA ARG A 69 -14.31 13.14 1.89
C ARG A 69 -14.06 13.63 3.32
N GLN A 70 -13.30 12.87 4.09
CA GLN A 70 -12.92 13.24 5.46
C GLN A 70 -11.39 13.37 5.56
N PRO A 71 -10.88 14.36 6.31
CA PRO A 71 -9.46 14.39 6.66
C PRO A 71 -9.17 13.28 7.67
N LEU A 72 -8.03 12.61 7.52
CA LEU A 72 -7.61 11.49 8.36
C LEU A 72 -6.10 11.58 8.63
N THR A 73 -5.66 11.13 9.79
CA THR A 73 -4.25 10.84 10.07
C THR A 73 -4.05 9.33 10.01
N ILE A 74 -3.14 8.86 9.16
CA ILE A 74 -2.77 7.45 9.07
C ILE A 74 -1.39 7.27 9.70
N GLY A 75 -1.32 6.56 10.81
CA GLY A 75 -0.06 6.16 11.42
C GLY A 75 0.51 4.96 10.67
N THR A 76 1.77 5.05 10.26
CA THR A 76 2.47 3.99 9.52
C THR A 76 3.73 3.54 10.24
N SER A 77 4.08 2.28 10.08
CA SER A 77 5.39 1.72 10.41
C SER A 77 6.06 1.24 9.14
N CYS A 78 7.35 1.49 9.02
CA CYS A 78 8.16 1.05 7.90
C CYS A 78 9.41 0.33 8.39
N VAL A 79 9.84 -0.69 7.66
CA VAL A 79 11.02 -1.49 7.98
C VAL A 79 11.75 -1.91 6.71
N TYR A 80 13.08 -1.80 6.69
CA TYR A 80 13.91 -2.33 5.62
C TYR A 80 14.00 -3.85 5.70
N ARG A 81 14.35 -4.47 4.57
CA ARG A 81 14.49 -5.91 4.46
C ARG A 81 15.88 -6.29 3.98
N HIS A 82 16.34 -7.45 4.43
CA HIS A 82 17.49 -8.14 3.86
C HIS A 82 17.19 -8.62 2.43
N ALA A 83 18.23 -9.05 1.72
CA ALA A 83 18.13 -9.56 0.35
C ALA A 83 17.32 -10.86 0.22
N ASP A 84 16.91 -11.48 1.32
CA ASP A 84 16.01 -12.64 1.38
C ASP A 84 14.57 -12.26 1.77
N GLY A 85 14.29 -10.95 1.92
CA GLY A 85 12.97 -10.43 2.30
C GLY A 85 12.69 -10.43 3.81
N THR A 86 13.62 -10.87 4.66
CA THR A 86 13.44 -10.80 6.12
C THR A 86 13.59 -9.35 6.62
N PRO A 87 12.74 -8.88 7.56
CA PRO A 87 12.84 -7.51 8.07
C PRO A 87 14.12 -7.30 8.89
N ILE A 88 14.64 -6.07 8.88
CA ILE A 88 15.77 -5.62 9.69
C ILE A 88 15.22 -4.84 10.88
N PRO A 89 15.05 -5.44 12.08
CA PRO A 89 14.30 -4.80 13.17
C PRO A 89 14.89 -3.47 13.66
N ALA A 90 16.21 -3.29 13.51
CA ALA A 90 16.90 -2.05 13.89
C ALA A 90 16.56 -0.84 13.00
N THR A 91 15.85 -1.04 11.88
CA THR A 91 15.51 0.03 10.93
C THR A 91 14.03 0.37 10.95
N VAL A 92 13.31 0.00 12.00
CA VAL A 92 11.88 0.33 12.11
C VAL A 92 11.74 1.83 12.32
N GLU A 93 10.98 2.47 11.44
CA GLU A 93 10.61 3.88 11.52
C GLU A 93 9.09 4.00 11.55
N THR A 94 8.56 5.03 12.19
CA THR A 94 7.13 5.36 12.16
C THR A 94 6.91 6.75 11.61
N ALA A 95 5.84 6.93 10.85
CA ALA A 95 5.49 8.21 10.25
C ALA A 95 3.98 8.36 10.13
N ASP A 96 3.51 9.58 10.31
CA ASP A 96 2.12 9.94 10.05
C ASP A 96 1.96 10.41 8.60
N PHE A 97 0.91 9.91 7.94
CA PHE A 97 0.48 10.37 6.64
C PHE A 97 -0.84 11.13 6.77
N GLN A 98 -0.85 12.38 6.31
CA GLN A 98 -2.00 13.27 6.39
C GLN A 98 -2.87 13.13 5.13
N VAL A 99 -4.10 12.67 5.31
CA VAL A 99 -5.12 12.59 4.24
C VAL A 99 -5.96 13.85 4.27
N ARG A 100 -6.13 14.47 3.10
CA ARG A 100 -7.02 15.63 2.93
C ARG A 100 -8.42 15.17 2.55
N ALA A 101 -9.43 15.98 2.87
CA ALA A 101 -10.83 15.69 2.54
C ALA A 101 -11.12 15.59 1.03
N ASP A 102 -10.21 16.03 0.16
CA ASP A 102 -10.31 15.90 -1.30
C ASP A 102 -9.53 14.69 -1.86
N THR A 103 -8.92 13.86 -1.01
CA THR A 103 -8.13 12.70 -1.44
C THR A 103 -9.04 11.52 -1.83
N PHE A 104 -9.85 11.02 -0.88
CA PHE A 104 -10.78 9.92 -1.12
C PHE A 104 -12.16 10.46 -1.51
N THR A 105 -12.37 10.64 -2.82
CA THR A 105 -13.59 11.31 -3.33
C THR A 105 -14.59 10.37 -4.00
N ARG A 106 -14.18 9.16 -4.38
CA ARG A 106 -15.03 8.17 -5.05
C ARG A 106 -15.01 6.84 -4.30
N GLY A 107 -16.19 6.27 -4.15
CA GLY A 107 -16.40 4.94 -3.59
C GLY A 107 -15.74 3.84 -4.39
N GLY A 108 -15.37 2.74 -3.73
CA GLY A 108 -14.85 1.54 -4.37
C GLY A 108 -13.39 1.65 -4.79
N GLN A 109 -12.75 2.81 -4.64
CA GLN A 109 -11.37 3.00 -5.05
C GLN A 109 -10.40 2.32 -4.09
N ARG A 110 -9.43 1.62 -4.66
CA ARG A 110 -8.30 1.04 -3.91
C ARG A 110 -7.08 1.95 -3.98
N TRP A 111 -6.43 2.06 -2.83
CA TRP A 111 -5.30 2.92 -2.59
C TRP A 111 -4.21 2.15 -1.83
N TYR A 112 -2.98 2.62 -1.99
CA TYR A 112 -1.78 1.97 -1.50
C TYR A 112 -0.83 3.04 -0.96
N LEU A 113 -0.31 2.82 0.25
CA LEU A 113 0.78 3.61 0.80
C LEU A 113 2.10 2.90 0.54
N HIS A 114 3.06 3.64 0.03
CA HIS A 114 4.36 3.15 -0.41
C HIS A 114 5.46 3.81 0.42
N ALA A 115 6.44 3.02 0.87
CA ALA A 115 7.65 3.53 1.52
C ALA A 115 8.63 4.07 0.46
N HIS A 116 8.44 5.32 0.03
CA HIS A 116 9.20 5.92 -1.05
C HIS A 116 9.71 7.33 -0.69
N LYS A 117 11.01 7.44 -0.35
CA LYS A 117 11.82 8.66 -0.57
C LYS A 117 13.07 8.31 -1.37
N GLN A 118 13.18 8.71 -2.64
CA GLN A 118 14.41 8.49 -3.42
C GLN A 118 15.44 9.59 -3.14
N ALA A 119 16.45 9.28 -2.32
CA ALA A 119 17.68 10.08 -2.24
C ALA A 119 18.84 9.25 -2.78
N ARG A 120 19.42 9.65 -3.92
CA ARG A 120 20.62 9.01 -4.53
C ARG A 120 20.53 7.47 -4.64
N ARG A 121 19.41 6.94 -5.13
CA ARG A 121 19.13 5.49 -5.29
C ARG A 121 18.84 4.70 -4.01
N VAL A 122 18.68 5.37 -2.88
CA VAL A 122 18.14 4.76 -1.66
C VAL A 122 16.65 5.04 -1.60
N ILE A 123 15.85 3.99 -1.38
CA ILE A 123 14.39 4.09 -1.21
C ILE A 123 14.10 4.14 0.29
N GLY A 124 13.63 5.30 0.76
CA GLY A 124 13.38 5.59 2.16
C GLY A 124 11.96 5.26 2.65
N CYS A 125 11.79 5.23 3.96
CA CYS A 125 10.56 4.88 4.68
C CYS A 125 9.47 5.97 4.72
N GLU A 126 9.46 6.90 3.76
CA GLU A 126 8.47 7.98 3.72
C GLU A 126 7.18 7.52 3.02
N PRO A 127 6.00 7.61 3.68
CA PRO A 127 4.75 7.19 3.09
C PRO A 127 4.33 8.09 1.92
N THR A 128 4.02 7.47 0.77
CA THR A 128 3.43 8.12 -0.40
C THR A 128 2.19 7.36 -0.85
N LEU A 129 1.13 8.07 -1.22
CA LEU A 129 -0.16 7.48 -1.58
C LEU A 129 -0.31 7.37 -3.11
N SER A 130 -0.75 6.21 -3.59
CA SER A 130 -1.08 5.99 -5.01
C SER A 130 -2.24 5.01 -5.17
N ARG A 131 -2.92 5.06 -6.32
CA ARG A 131 -3.90 4.05 -6.76
C ARG A 131 -3.26 2.84 -7.43
N SER A 132 -1.96 2.93 -7.77
CA SER A 132 -1.19 1.83 -8.34
C SER A 132 -0.47 1.05 -7.25
N VAL A 133 -0.40 -0.27 -7.44
CA VAL A 133 0.50 -1.16 -6.66
C VAL A 133 1.96 -0.92 -7.06
N HIS A 134 2.21 -0.40 -8.27
CA HIS A 134 3.53 -0.03 -8.76
C HIS A 134 3.51 1.47 -9.12
N PRO A 135 3.66 2.38 -8.14
CA PRO A 135 3.61 3.80 -8.41
C PRO A 135 4.82 4.20 -9.22
N THR A 136 4.58 5.05 -10.21
CA THR A 136 5.63 5.97 -10.65
C THR A 136 5.88 7.01 -9.55
N ARG A 137 7.02 7.71 -9.59
CA ARG A 137 7.61 8.59 -8.54
C ARG A 137 6.73 9.70 -7.91
N SER A 138 5.42 9.77 -8.15
CA SER A 138 4.50 10.80 -7.66
C SER A 138 3.32 10.21 -6.91
N THR A 139 2.87 10.90 -5.87
CA THR A 139 1.55 10.67 -5.27
C THR A 139 0.45 11.02 -6.27
N ASP A 140 -0.59 10.19 -6.34
CA ASP A 140 -1.80 10.45 -7.13
C ASP A 140 -2.67 11.59 -6.55
#